data_AF-A0A0A1WXI2-F1
#
_entry.id   AF-A0A0A1WXI2-F1
#
_cell.length_a   1.000
_cell.length_b   1.000
_cell.length_c   1.000
_cell.angle_alpha   90.00
_cell.angle_beta   90.00
_cell.angle_gamma   90.00
#
_symmetry.space_group_name_H-M   'P 1'
#
loop_
_entity.id
_entity.type
_entity.pdbx_description
1 polymer ?
#
loop_
_entity_poly.entity_id
_entity_poly.type
_entity_poly.pdbx_seq_one_letter_code
_entity_poly.pdbx_strand_id
1 'polypeptide(L)'
;MRVRKIPLPLPNTGLMHRKRNTYYIRVIIGVALIVFVLMQLHVFNYTDSREMSMMGEPTNDSMDAMLSMVPSVLHKFLTPKSRNQTAAAHMQHNSTSGGKYNGSYTDYYHPPNISEIKQQIAKYNELQIVLNEDTYGPLQNDSVIIVVQVHTRITYLRHLIVSLAQAKDISKTLLIFSHDYYDDDINDLVQTIDFCKVIQIFYPYSIQTHPNEFPGVDPNDCPRDMKKDQAIIRKCNNALYPDLYGHYREAKFTQTKHHWWWKANRVFDQLDVTRYHTGLVLFLEEDHYVAEDFLYLLEMMQTSVGSLCPQCDILSLGTYLKTFNYYTYNSK
;
A
#
# COMPACT_ATOMS: atom_id res chain seq x y z
N MET A 1 74.49 -43.05 -44.38
CA MET A 1 73.03 -42.80 -44.49
C MET A 1 72.73 -41.42 -43.91
N ARG A 2 72.17 -40.50 -44.69
CA ARG A 2 71.85 -39.13 -44.27
C ARG A 2 70.65 -39.13 -43.33
N VAL A 3 70.84 -38.69 -42.09
CA VAL A 3 69.74 -38.39 -41.15
C VAL A 3 69.26 -36.96 -41.43
N ARG A 4 68.05 -36.82 -41.98
CA ARG A 4 67.36 -35.53 -42.14
C ARG A 4 66.88 -35.05 -40.76
N LYS A 5 67.35 -33.90 -40.29
CA LYS A 5 66.72 -33.17 -39.19
C LYS A 5 65.53 -32.38 -39.75
N ILE A 6 64.33 -32.64 -39.24
CA ILE A 6 63.12 -31.86 -39.53
C ILE A 6 63.07 -30.73 -38.49
N PRO A 7 63.10 -29.45 -38.88
CA PRO A 7 62.81 -28.35 -37.97
C PRO A 7 61.30 -28.24 -37.76
N LEU A 8 60.85 -28.38 -36.51
CA LEU A 8 59.49 -28.00 -36.08
C LEU A 8 59.45 -26.47 -35.97
N PRO A 9 58.60 -25.76 -36.76
CA PRO A 9 58.40 -24.33 -36.57
C PRO A 9 57.59 -24.10 -35.29
N LEU A 10 58.19 -23.42 -34.30
CA LEU A 10 57.43 -22.80 -33.22
C LEU A 10 56.54 -21.70 -33.83
N PRO A 11 55.25 -21.61 -33.47
CA PRO A 11 54.37 -20.58 -34.01
C PRO A 11 54.89 -19.20 -33.63
N ASN A 12 55.09 -18.36 -34.65
CA ASN A 12 55.46 -16.95 -34.53
C ASN A 12 54.48 -16.20 -33.62
N THR A 13 54.76 -16.11 -32.32
CA THR A 13 54.08 -15.16 -31.43
C THR A 13 54.76 -13.79 -31.59
N GLY A 14 54.50 -13.14 -32.72
CA GLY A 14 54.96 -11.78 -32.96
C GLY A 14 54.37 -10.79 -31.97
N LEU A 15 55.23 -9.97 -31.35
CA LEU A 15 54.89 -8.86 -30.44
C LEU A 15 53.79 -7.92 -30.98
N MET A 16 53.60 -7.86 -32.30
CA MET A 16 52.54 -7.08 -32.98
C MET A 16 51.13 -7.64 -32.75
N HIS A 17 50.95 -8.96 -32.61
CA HIS A 17 49.63 -9.55 -32.35
C HIS A 17 49.13 -9.23 -30.93
N ARG A 18 50.05 -9.17 -29.95
CA ARG A 18 49.76 -8.82 -28.55
C ARG A 18 49.32 -7.36 -28.40
N LYS A 19 49.95 -6.41 -29.13
CA LYS A 19 49.55 -4.99 -29.10
C LYS A 19 48.18 -4.74 -29.71
N ARG A 20 47.87 -5.39 -30.85
CA ARG A 20 46.58 -5.24 -31.53
C ARG A 20 45.43 -5.77 -30.68
N ASN A 21 45.61 -6.94 -30.05
CA ASN A 21 44.60 -7.54 -29.19
C ASN A 21 44.34 -6.72 -27.91
N THR A 22 45.39 -6.10 -27.35
CA THR A 22 45.24 -5.21 -26.17
C THR A 22 44.43 -3.96 -26.48
N TYR A 23 44.56 -3.40 -27.69
CA TYR A 23 43.78 -2.23 -28.11
C TYR A 23 42.29 -2.57 -28.25
N TYR A 24 41.96 -3.68 -28.92
CA TYR A 24 40.57 -4.13 -29.05
C TYR A 24 39.94 -4.43 -27.68
N ILE A 25 40.67 -5.09 -26.77
CA ILE A 25 40.18 -5.36 -25.41
C ILE A 25 39.92 -4.06 -24.64
N ARG A 26 40.80 -3.05 -24.74
CA ARG A 26 40.59 -1.74 -24.08
C ARG A 26 39.40 -0.99 -24.65
N VAL A 27 39.18 -1.05 -25.96
CA VAL A 27 38.01 -0.46 -26.61
C VAL A 27 36.73 -1.17 -26.17
N ILE A 28 36.73 -2.51 -26.12
CA ILE A 28 35.57 -3.29 -25.66
C ILE A 28 35.24 -2.98 -24.19
N ILE A 29 36.25 -2.88 -23.31
CA ILE A 29 36.05 -2.51 -21.91
C ILE A 29 35.50 -1.08 -21.80
N GLY A 30 36.02 -0.13 -22.58
CA GLY A 30 35.52 1.24 -22.62
C GLY A 30 34.06 1.32 -23.06
N VAL A 31 33.69 0.60 -24.12
CA VAL A 31 32.29 0.51 -24.58
C VAL A 31 31.40 -0.16 -23.54
N ALA A 32 31.85 -1.24 -22.90
CA ALA A 32 31.10 -1.91 -21.84
C ALA A 32 30.85 -1.00 -20.63
N LEU A 33 31.84 -0.18 -20.23
CA LEU A 33 31.67 0.79 -19.16
C LEU A 33 30.70 1.91 -19.53
N ILE A 34 30.74 2.39 -20.78
CA ILE A 34 29.77 3.39 -21.27
C ILE A 34 28.36 2.81 -21.27
N VAL A 35 28.17 1.59 -21.79
CA VAL A 35 26.86 0.90 -21.77
C VAL A 35 26.39 0.66 -20.34
N PHE A 36 27.28 0.28 -19.42
CA PHE A 36 26.95 0.11 -18.01
C PHE A 36 26.51 1.43 -17.36
N VAL A 37 27.21 2.54 -17.63
CA VAL A 37 26.82 3.87 -17.13
C VAL A 37 25.48 4.32 -17.73
N LEU A 38 25.25 4.09 -19.03
CA LEU A 38 23.97 4.39 -19.69
C LEU A 38 22.82 3.54 -19.12
N MET A 39 23.08 2.27 -18.83
CA MET A 39 22.14 1.38 -18.14
C MET A 39 21.87 1.86 -16.71
N GLN A 40 22.88 2.25 -15.94
CA GLN A 40 22.69 2.81 -14.60
C GLN A 40 21.90 4.11 -14.65
N LEU A 41 22.16 5.01 -15.60
CA LEU A 41 21.39 6.24 -15.79
C LEU A 41 19.94 5.96 -16.22
N HIS A 42 19.71 4.96 -17.07
CA HIS A 42 18.35 4.50 -17.41
C HIS A 42 17.65 3.88 -16.20
N VAL A 43 18.35 3.06 -15.40
CA VAL A 43 17.80 2.43 -14.20
C VAL A 43 17.47 3.47 -13.12
N PHE A 44 18.33 4.49 -12.92
CA PHE A 44 18.08 5.59 -11.99
C PHE A 44 16.88 6.46 -12.42
N ASN A 45 16.75 6.77 -13.72
CA ASN A 45 15.56 7.45 -14.24
C ASN A 45 14.31 6.55 -14.13
N TYR A 46 14.45 5.23 -14.27
CA TYR A 46 13.34 4.29 -14.16
C TYR A 46 12.89 4.08 -12.71
N THR A 47 13.80 4.14 -11.72
CA THR A 47 13.43 4.02 -10.30
C THR A 47 12.60 5.19 -9.81
N ASP A 48 12.91 6.42 -10.24
CA ASP A 48 12.11 7.61 -9.94
C ASP A 48 10.75 7.57 -10.67
N SER A 49 10.76 7.05 -11.90
CA SER A 49 9.54 6.83 -12.69
C SER A 49 8.69 5.67 -12.18
N ARG A 50 9.20 4.74 -11.36
CA ARG A 50 8.45 3.55 -10.91
C ARG A 50 7.51 3.86 -9.75
N GLU A 51 7.87 4.81 -8.88
CA GLU A 51 6.93 5.39 -7.90
C GLU A 51 5.80 6.17 -8.62
N MET A 52 6.12 6.89 -9.71
CA MET A 52 5.13 7.61 -10.52
C MET A 52 4.30 6.70 -11.46
N SER A 53 4.89 5.62 -11.99
CA SER A 53 4.29 4.68 -12.95
C SER A 53 3.37 3.65 -12.31
N MET A 54 3.48 3.42 -10.99
CA MET A 54 2.47 2.65 -10.24
C MET A 54 1.21 3.49 -9.91
N MET A 55 1.14 4.73 -10.40
CA MET A 55 -0.07 5.57 -10.41
C MET A 55 -0.69 5.71 -11.80
N GLY A 56 -0.39 4.79 -12.74
CA GLY A 56 -1.10 4.75 -14.01
C GLY A 56 -2.52 4.21 -13.83
N GLU A 57 -3.53 4.96 -14.27
CA GLU A 57 -4.88 4.42 -14.44
C GLU A 57 -4.83 3.09 -15.21
N PRO A 58 -5.61 2.08 -14.82
CA PRO A 58 -5.68 0.83 -15.57
C PRO A 58 -6.08 1.13 -17.02
N THR A 59 -5.39 0.51 -17.98
CA THR A 59 -5.75 0.62 -19.39
C THR A 59 -7.19 0.16 -19.60
N ASN A 60 -7.91 0.73 -20.56
CA ASN A 60 -9.30 0.36 -20.86
C ASN A 60 -9.48 -1.17 -21.02
N ASP A 61 -8.52 -1.85 -21.66
CA ASP A 61 -8.52 -3.31 -21.83
C ASP A 61 -8.43 -4.08 -20.50
N SER A 62 -7.67 -3.55 -19.53
CA SER A 62 -7.54 -4.16 -18.19
C SER A 62 -8.82 -3.94 -17.37
N MET A 63 -9.46 -2.79 -17.53
CA MET A 63 -10.75 -2.50 -16.88
C MET A 63 -11.86 -3.40 -17.44
N ASP A 64 -11.92 -3.58 -18.75
CA ASP A 64 -12.93 -4.43 -19.40
C ASP A 64 -12.75 -5.91 -19.06
N ALA A 65 -11.51 -6.41 -19.06
CA ALA A 65 -11.20 -7.76 -18.62
C ALA A 65 -11.62 -7.97 -17.15
N MET A 66 -11.36 -6.99 -16.28
CA MET A 66 -11.75 -7.06 -14.87
C MET A 66 -13.27 -7.04 -14.68
N LEU A 67 -13.98 -6.13 -15.36
CA LEU A 67 -15.45 -6.06 -15.30
C LEU A 67 -16.09 -7.37 -15.78
N SER A 68 -15.46 -8.08 -16.72
CA SER A 68 -15.96 -9.38 -17.21
C SER A 68 -15.85 -10.51 -16.19
N MET A 69 -14.90 -10.45 -15.25
CA MET A 69 -14.68 -11.49 -14.23
C MET A 69 -15.46 -11.25 -12.93
N VAL A 70 -15.98 -10.04 -12.73
CA VAL A 70 -16.63 -9.62 -11.49
C VAL A 70 -18.15 -9.53 -11.69
N PRO A 71 -18.98 -10.04 -10.75
CA PRO A 71 -20.43 -9.88 -10.80
C PRO A 71 -20.86 -8.42 -10.98
N SER A 72 -21.86 -8.17 -11.83
CA SER A 72 -22.29 -6.81 -12.22
C SER A 72 -22.71 -5.93 -11.04
N VAL A 73 -23.26 -6.52 -9.97
CA VAL A 73 -23.65 -5.83 -8.73
C VAL A 73 -22.43 -5.15 -8.06
N LEU A 74 -21.23 -5.70 -8.24
CA LEU A 74 -20.00 -5.21 -7.64
C LEU A 74 -19.25 -4.21 -8.53
N HIS A 75 -19.70 -3.98 -9.77
CA HIS A 75 -19.06 -3.02 -10.68
C HIS A 75 -19.05 -1.59 -10.13
N LYS A 76 -19.99 -1.25 -9.24
CA LYS A 76 -20.03 0.03 -8.53
C LYS A 76 -18.76 0.33 -7.73
N PHE A 77 -18.03 -0.72 -7.31
CA PHE A 77 -16.76 -0.58 -6.60
C PHE A 77 -15.57 -0.51 -7.54
N LEU A 78 -15.72 -0.86 -8.83
CA LEU A 78 -14.64 -0.85 -9.81
C LEU A 78 -14.65 0.41 -10.68
N THR A 79 -15.82 1.04 -10.84
CA THR A 79 -15.93 2.25 -11.62
C THR A 79 -15.53 3.48 -10.80
N PRO A 80 -14.68 4.37 -11.34
CA PRO A 80 -14.43 5.65 -10.72
C PRO A 80 -15.72 6.47 -10.77
N LYS A 81 -16.15 7.00 -9.62
CA LYS A 81 -17.21 8.01 -9.59
C LYS A 81 -16.63 9.32 -10.10
N SER A 82 -17.28 9.94 -11.08
CA SER A 82 -16.94 11.32 -11.46
C SER A 82 -17.30 12.25 -10.30
N ARG A 83 -16.33 13.04 -9.80
CA ARG A 83 -16.49 14.03 -8.71
C ARG A 83 -17.63 15.05 -8.90
N ASN A 84 -18.20 15.15 -10.09
CA ASN A 84 -19.39 15.97 -10.33
C ASN A 84 -20.66 15.38 -9.67
N GLN A 85 -20.68 14.09 -9.32
CA GLN A 85 -21.83 13.45 -8.67
C GLN A 85 -21.85 13.60 -7.15
N THR A 86 -20.69 13.80 -6.49
CA THR A 86 -20.58 13.94 -5.03
C THR A 86 -20.97 15.33 -4.55
N ALA A 87 -20.69 16.38 -5.32
CA ALA A 87 -21.19 17.74 -5.06
C ALA A 87 -22.73 17.83 -5.10
N ALA A 88 -23.39 17.04 -5.95
CA ALA A 88 -24.86 16.99 -6.03
C ALA A 88 -25.51 16.24 -4.85
N ALA A 89 -24.81 15.28 -4.23
CA ALA A 89 -25.34 14.49 -3.13
C ALA A 89 -25.35 15.25 -1.79
N HIS A 90 -24.36 16.11 -1.54
CA HIS A 90 -24.31 16.94 -0.32
C HIS A 90 -25.40 18.02 -0.26
N MET A 91 -26.04 18.39 -1.38
CA MET A 91 -27.13 19.38 -1.40
C MET A 91 -28.52 18.83 -1.09
N GLN A 92 -28.73 17.50 -1.03
CA GLN A 92 -30.09 16.96 -0.84
C GLN A 92 -30.54 16.85 0.62
N HIS A 93 -29.65 17.02 1.60
CA HIS A 93 -29.99 16.78 3.01
C HIS A 93 -30.32 18.04 3.84
N ASN A 94 -30.36 19.22 3.23
CA ASN A 94 -30.68 20.45 3.97
C ASN A 94 -31.42 21.49 3.10
N SER A 95 -32.71 21.24 2.81
CA SER A 95 -33.58 22.23 2.18
C SER A 95 -35.06 22.03 2.52
N THR A 96 -35.43 22.34 3.76
CA THR A 96 -36.77 22.86 4.06
C THR A 96 -36.64 24.29 4.55
N SER A 97 -36.50 25.23 3.63
CA SER A 97 -36.87 26.65 3.80
C SER A 97 -36.81 27.36 2.46
N GLY A 98 -37.97 27.80 1.97
CA GLY A 98 -38.10 28.50 0.71
C GLY A 98 -37.44 29.88 0.74
N GLY A 99 -36.53 30.11 -0.20
CA GLY A 99 -35.96 31.42 -0.50
C GLY A 99 -35.45 31.44 -1.93
N LYS A 100 -36.09 32.24 -2.79
CA LYS A 100 -35.62 32.50 -4.17
C LYS A 100 -34.25 33.18 -4.12
N TYR A 101 -33.20 32.46 -4.48
CA TYR A 101 -31.90 33.04 -4.83
C TYR A 101 -31.49 32.59 -6.22
N ASN A 102 -31.52 33.52 -7.17
CA ASN A 102 -30.82 33.42 -8.45
C ASN A 102 -29.32 33.61 -8.17
N GLY A 103 -28.56 32.53 -8.20
CA GLY A 103 -27.11 32.55 -8.14
C GLY A 103 -26.55 31.36 -8.90
N SER A 104 -25.98 31.63 -10.08
CA SER A 104 -25.18 30.66 -10.83
C SER A 104 -23.84 30.48 -10.11
N TYR A 105 -23.84 29.73 -9.00
CA TYR A 105 -22.63 29.33 -8.30
C TYR A 105 -22.11 28.06 -8.97
N THR A 106 -21.11 28.23 -9.83
CA THR A 106 -20.25 27.10 -10.19
C THR A 106 -19.37 26.86 -8.98
N ASP A 107 -19.76 25.91 -8.14
CA ASP A 107 -19.01 25.53 -6.95
C ASP A 107 -17.74 24.80 -7.41
N TYR A 108 -16.66 25.55 -7.62
CA TYR A 108 -15.37 24.98 -7.95
C TYR A 108 -14.87 24.21 -6.74
N TYR A 109 -14.75 22.89 -6.89
CA TYR A 109 -14.18 22.01 -5.88
C TYR A 109 -12.84 22.55 -5.39
N HIS A 110 -12.78 22.86 -4.09
CA HIS A 110 -11.57 23.27 -3.41
C HIS A 110 -11.01 22.07 -2.64
N PRO A 111 -9.80 21.58 -2.94
CA PRO A 111 -9.16 20.52 -2.17
C PRO A 111 -9.04 20.92 -0.70
N PRO A 112 -9.42 20.07 0.27
CA PRO A 112 -9.47 20.47 1.67
C PRO A 112 -8.09 20.91 2.16
N ASN A 113 -8.04 22.00 2.93
CA ASN A 113 -6.79 22.46 3.51
C ASN A 113 -6.37 21.58 4.71
N ILE A 114 -5.12 21.69 5.17
CA ILE A 114 -4.60 20.86 6.27
C ILE A 114 -5.42 21.01 7.56
N SER A 115 -5.95 22.21 7.84
CA SER A 115 -6.78 22.45 9.03
C SER A 115 -8.12 21.72 8.94
N GLU A 116 -8.76 21.76 7.78
CA GLU A 116 -9.99 21.02 7.47
C GLU A 116 -9.75 19.51 7.57
N ILE A 117 -8.67 19.00 6.99
CA ILE A 117 -8.27 17.59 7.10
C ILE A 117 -8.10 17.20 8.57
N LYS A 118 -7.36 17.98 9.37
CA LYS A 118 -7.17 17.72 10.81
C LYS A 118 -8.51 17.70 11.56
N GLN A 119 -9.42 18.63 11.26
CA GLN A 119 -10.75 18.68 11.87
C GLN A 119 -11.61 17.46 11.48
N GLN A 120 -11.60 17.05 10.21
CA GLN A 120 -12.34 15.85 9.77
C GLN A 120 -11.77 14.59 10.42
N ILE A 121 -10.45 14.44 10.47
CA ILE A 121 -9.79 13.31 11.14
C ILE A 121 -10.20 13.22 12.61
N ALA A 122 -10.18 14.36 13.33
CA ALA A 122 -10.61 14.41 14.73
C ALA A 122 -12.08 13.99 14.86
N LYS A 123 -12.94 14.53 13.99
CA LYS A 123 -14.38 14.21 13.96
C LYS A 123 -14.65 12.73 13.70
N TYR A 124 -14.04 12.12 12.69
CA TYR A 124 -14.21 10.69 12.39
C TYR A 124 -13.76 9.82 13.57
N ASN A 125 -12.59 10.13 14.13
CA ASN A 125 -12.03 9.36 15.23
C ASN A 125 -12.83 9.51 16.53
N GLU A 126 -13.42 10.68 16.80
CA GLU A 126 -14.25 10.92 17.98
C GLU A 126 -15.63 10.25 17.85
N LEU A 127 -16.29 10.42 16.69
CA LEU A 127 -17.65 9.92 16.49
C LEU A 127 -17.71 8.40 16.33
N GLN A 128 -16.66 7.76 15.82
CA GLN A 128 -16.56 6.30 15.65
C GLN A 128 -17.80 5.66 15.00
N ILE A 129 -18.34 6.31 13.97
CA ILE A 129 -19.60 5.89 13.35
C ILE A 129 -19.42 4.53 12.68
N VAL A 130 -20.25 3.56 13.08
CA VAL A 130 -20.35 2.25 12.44
C VAL A 130 -21.46 2.32 11.38
N LEU A 131 -21.06 2.27 10.11
CA LEU A 131 -21.97 2.22 8.98
C LEU A 131 -22.64 0.84 8.88
N ASN A 132 -23.89 0.84 8.42
CA ASN A 132 -24.72 -0.35 8.18
C ASN A 132 -25.05 -1.19 9.43
N GLU A 133 -24.85 -0.66 10.63
CA GLU A 133 -25.20 -1.35 11.88
C GLU A 133 -26.71 -1.59 12.00
N ASP A 134 -27.53 -0.67 11.48
CA ASP A 134 -28.99 -0.80 11.41
C ASP A 134 -29.44 -1.98 10.54
N THR A 135 -28.67 -2.31 9.49
CA THR A 135 -28.95 -3.39 8.54
C THR A 135 -28.41 -4.74 9.04
N TYR A 136 -27.20 -4.75 9.61
CA TYR A 136 -26.50 -5.99 9.98
C TYR A 136 -26.53 -6.31 11.49
N GLY A 137 -27.16 -5.45 12.29
CA GLY A 137 -27.16 -5.52 13.75
C GLY A 137 -25.81 -5.18 14.38
N PRO A 138 -25.72 -5.18 15.71
CA PRO A 138 -24.48 -4.87 16.43
C PRO A 138 -23.41 -5.96 16.26
N LEU A 139 -22.14 -5.57 16.43
CA LEU A 139 -21.01 -6.50 16.41
C LEU A 139 -21.16 -7.56 17.52
N GLN A 140 -21.04 -8.84 17.17
CA GLN A 140 -21.00 -9.93 18.14
C GLN A 140 -19.57 -10.16 18.64
N ASN A 141 -19.43 -10.59 19.89
CA ASN A 141 -18.13 -10.72 20.54
C ASN A 141 -17.18 -11.74 19.89
N ASP A 142 -17.72 -12.73 19.18
CA ASP A 142 -17.00 -13.81 18.49
C ASP A 142 -16.83 -13.55 16.98
N SER A 143 -17.43 -12.48 16.45
CA SER A 143 -17.33 -12.13 15.02
C SER A 143 -15.90 -11.76 14.64
N VAL A 144 -15.49 -12.05 13.40
CA VAL A 144 -14.17 -11.62 12.91
C VAL A 144 -14.19 -10.11 12.64
N ILE A 145 -13.21 -9.38 13.20
CA ILE A 145 -12.91 -7.99 12.83
C ILE A 145 -11.81 -8.02 11.79
N ILE A 146 -11.96 -7.26 10.70
CA ILE A 146 -10.93 -7.13 9.67
C ILE A 146 -10.45 -5.67 9.65
N VAL A 147 -9.15 -5.47 9.86
CA VAL A 147 -8.52 -4.15 9.88
C VAL A 147 -7.64 -3.99 8.65
N VAL A 148 -8.03 -3.09 7.74
CA VAL A 148 -7.33 -2.79 6.50
C VAL A 148 -6.48 -1.54 6.68
N GLN A 149 -5.17 -1.64 6.48
CA GLN A 149 -4.30 -0.47 6.39
C GLN A 149 -4.38 0.14 4.99
N VAL A 150 -4.81 1.40 4.89
CA VAL A 150 -5.03 2.14 3.64
C VAL A 150 -4.09 3.32 3.56
N HIS A 151 -3.48 3.52 2.38
CA HIS A 151 -2.67 4.67 2.04
C HIS A 151 -3.33 5.48 0.92
N THR A 152 -2.90 5.31 -0.34
CA THR A 152 -3.34 6.11 -1.49
C THR A 152 -3.67 5.26 -2.72
N ARG A 153 -3.57 3.93 -2.64
CA ARG A 153 -3.68 3.05 -3.80
C ARG A 153 -5.12 2.58 -4.03
N ILE A 154 -5.98 3.52 -4.42
CA ILE A 154 -7.43 3.26 -4.59
C ILE A 154 -7.75 2.08 -5.51
N THR A 155 -6.99 1.88 -6.60
CA THR A 155 -7.22 0.76 -7.54
C THR A 155 -7.09 -0.60 -6.86
N TYR A 156 -6.06 -0.77 -6.03
CA TYR A 156 -5.85 -1.99 -5.26
C TYR A 156 -6.94 -2.17 -4.20
N LEU A 157 -7.29 -1.09 -3.49
CA LEU A 157 -8.36 -1.09 -2.50
C LEU A 157 -9.71 -1.53 -3.11
N ARG A 158 -10.01 -1.12 -4.35
CA ARG A 158 -11.21 -1.57 -5.07
C ARG A 158 -11.22 -3.09 -5.26
N HIS A 159 -10.08 -3.69 -5.63
CA HIS A 159 -9.98 -5.15 -5.77
C HIS A 159 -10.16 -5.86 -4.44
N LEU A 160 -9.56 -5.35 -3.36
CA LEU A 160 -9.77 -5.89 -2.02
C LEU A 160 -11.24 -5.85 -1.63
N ILE A 161 -11.92 -4.71 -1.78
CA ILE A 161 -13.35 -4.54 -1.47
C ILE A 161 -14.20 -5.52 -2.29
N VAL A 162 -13.91 -5.70 -3.58
CA VAL A 162 -14.61 -6.66 -4.44
C VAL A 162 -14.38 -8.11 -3.99
N SER A 163 -13.17 -8.46 -3.56
CA SER A 163 -12.89 -9.81 -3.03
C SER A 163 -13.60 -10.06 -1.69
N LEU A 164 -13.65 -9.05 -0.81
CA LEU A 164 -14.39 -9.11 0.46
C LEU A 164 -15.89 -9.24 0.22
N ALA A 165 -16.46 -8.51 -0.75
CA ALA A 165 -17.88 -8.57 -1.09
C ALA A 165 -18.32 -9.95 -1.58
N GLN A 166 -17.41 -10.72 -2.17
CA GLN A 166 -17.66 -12.09 -2.64
C GLN A 166 -17.43 -13.14 -1.55
N ALA A 167 -16.79 -12.77 -0.44
CA ALA A 167 -16.49 -13.71 0.62
C ALA A 167 -17.76 -14.16 1.34
N LYS A 168 -17.85 -15.47 1.57
CA LYS A 168 -18.98 -16.07 2.27
C LYS A 168 -18.99 -15.60 3.72
N ASP A 169 -20.19 -15.28 4.23
CA ASP A 169 -20.43 -14.85 5.62
C ASP A 169 -19.81 -13.48 6.00
N ILE A 170 -19.36 -12.68 5.02
CA ILE A 170 -18.76 -11.35 5.26
C ILE A 170 -19.68 -10.39 6.01
N SER A 171 -21.01 -10.51 5.86
CA SER A 171 -22.01 -9.65 6.52
C SER A 171 -21.96 -9.67 8.05
N LYS A 172 -21.42 -10.74 8.63
CA LYS A 172 -21.24 -10.88 10.08
C LYS A 172 -20.07 -10.06 10.61
N THR A 173 -19.07 -9.79 9.77
CA THR A 173 -17.82 -9.10 10.15
C THR A 173 -17.98 -7.60 10.37
N LEU A 174 -17.01 -7.00 11.05
CA LEU A 174 -16.76 -5.55 11.05
C LEU A 174 -15.50 -5.26 10.23
N LEU A 175 -15.64 -4.45 9.19
CA LEU A 175 -14.50 -3.91 8.44
C LEU A 175 -14.08 -2.56 9.02
N ILE A 176 -12.80 -2.46 9.39
CA ILE A 176 -12.16 -1.25 9.88
C ILE A 176 -11.16 -0.80 8.81
N PHE A 177 -11.43 0.31 8.13
CA PHE A 177 -10.45 0.94 7.24
C PHE A 177 -9.66 1.98 8.03
N SER A 178 -8.35 1.79 8.12
CA SER A 178 -7.42 2.66 8.83
C SER A 178 -6.60 3.44 7.82
N HIS A 179 -6.78 4.75 7.77
CA HIS A 179 -6.20 5.64 6.76
C HIS A 179 -5.04 6.46 7.32
N ASP A 180 -3.92 6.55 6.63
CA ASP A 180 -2.87 7.55 6.93
C ASP A 180 -2.79 8.69 5.91
N TYR A 181 -3.71 8.72 4.96
CA TYR A 181 -3.89 9.79 4.00
C TYR A 181 -5.37 10.08 3.84
N TYR A 182 -5.77 11.34 4.01
CA TYR A 182 -7.14 11.79 3.82
C TYR A 182 -7.36 12.08 2.33
N ASP A 183 -8.19 11.27 1.70
CA ASP A 183 -8.54 11.37 0.29
C ASP A 183 -10.05 11.16 0.13
N ASP A 184 -10.74 12.15 -0.43
CA ASP A 184 -12.20 12.12 -0.56
C ASP A 184 -12.68 10.95 -1.42
N ASP A 185 -11.95 10.56 -2.47
CA ASP A 185 -12.37 9.48 -3.37
C ASP A 185 -12.23 8.11 -2.69
N ILE A 186 -11.19 7.93 -1.87
CA ILE A 186 -11.01 6.73 -1.03
C ILE A 186 -12.09 6.68 0.06
N ASN A 187 -12.34 7.81 0.74
CA ASN A 187 -13.34 7.91 1.79
C ASN A 187 -14.74 7.58 1.24
N ASP A 188 -15.09 8.14 0.08
CA ASP A 188 -16.35 7.89 -0.61
C ASP A 188 -16.48 6.45 -1.06
N LEU A 189 -15.39 5.84 -1.56
CA LEU A 189 -15.38 4.42 -1.91
C LEU A 189 -15.73 3.54 -0.71
N VAL A 190 -15.08 3.76 0.43
CA VAL A 190 -15.33 2.98 1.66
C VAL A 190 -16.76 3.20 2.17
N GLN A 191 -17.28 4.42 2.11
CA GLN A 191 -18.67 4.72 2.52
C GLN A 191 -19.74 4.05 1.65
N THR A 192 -19.41 3.61 0.43
CA THR A 192 -20.36 2.92 -0.45
C THR A 192 -20.50 1.42 -0.19
N ILE A 193 -19.68 0.87 0.71
CA ILE A 193 -19.75 -0.53 1.11
C ILE A 193 -21.06 -0.76 1.86
N ASP A 194 -21.87 -1.69 1.35
CA ASP A 194 -23.22 -1.99 1.85
C ASP A 194 -23.43 -3.47 2.19
N PHE A 195 -22.38 -4.30 2.12
CA PHE A 195 -22.45 -5.75 2.33
C PHE A 195 -22.06 -6.21 3.76
N CYS A 196 -21.61 -5.29 4.62
CA CYS A 196 -21.27 -5.56 6.02
C CYS A 196 -21.16 -4.25 6.84
N LYS A 197 -20.83 -4.37 8.13
CA LYS A 197 -20.55 -3.22 9.01
C LYS A 197 -19.20 -2.60 8.67
N VAL A 198 -19.13 -1.28 8.61
CA VAL A 198 -17.90 -0.56 8.24
C VAL A 198 -17.62 0.59 9.19
N ILE A 199 -16.38 0.77 9.60
CA ILE A 199 -15.91 1.95 10.32
C ILE A 199 -14.62 2.47 9.67
N GLN A 200 -14.45 3.78 9.64
CA GLN A 200 -13.23 4.44 9.20
C GLN A 200 -12.54 5.09 10.39
N ILE A 201 -11.23 4.85 10.49
CA ILE A 201 -10.35 5.49 11.48
C ILE A 201 -9.18 6.15 10.74
N PHE A 202 -8.70 7.27 11.26
CA PHE A 202 -7.68 8.07 10.57
C PHE A 202 -6.47 8.28 11.48
N TYR A 203 -5.29 7.86 11.02
CA TYR A 203 -4.04 8.09 11.73
C TYR A 203 -3.76 9.61 11.80
N PRO A 204 -3.73 10.22 13.01
CA PRO A 204 -3.75 11.68 13.13
C PRO A 204 -2.39 12.34 12.85
N TYR A 205 -1.29 11.58 12.86
CA TYR A 205 0.07 12.08 12.76
C TYR A 205 0.74 11.67 11.44
N SER A 206 0.03 11.81 10.32
CA SER A 206 0.57 11.52 8.99
C SER A 206 1.44 12.66 8.45
N ILE A 207 2.24 12.35 7.42
CA ILE A 207 3.03 13.33 6.69
C ILE A 207 2.15 14.36 5.96
N GLN A 208 0.91 14.00 5.62
CA GLN A 208 -0.07 14.91 5.00
C GLN A 208 -0.48 16.01 5.98
N THR A 209 -0.67 15.68 7.25
CA THR A 209 -1.10 16.64 8.28
C THR A 209 0.06 17.40 8.94
N HIS A 210 1.30 16.89 8.80
CA HIS A 210 2.50 17.46 9.41
C HIS A 210 3.63 17.68 8.38
N PRO A 211 3.41 18.39 7.26
CA PRO A 211 4.37 18.39 6.14
C PRO A 211 5.74 18.98 6.51
N ASN A 212 5.78 19.96 7.42
CA ASN A 212 6.96 20.77 7.75
C ASN A 212 7.40 20.65 9.21
N GLU A 213 6.96 19.61 9.91
CA GLU A 213 7.26 19.37 11.32
C GLU A 213 7.27 17.86 11.57
N PHE A 214 7.89 17.40 12.66
CA PHE A 214 7.78 15.98 13.03
C PHE A 214 6.31 15.59 13.30
N PRO A 215 5.80 14.46 12.77
CA PRO A 215 6.50 13.37 12.08
C PRO A 215 6.49 13.45 10.54
N GLY A 216 6.23 14.58 9.90
CA GLY A 216 6.63 14.77 8.50
C GLY A 216 8.09 15.19 8.39
N VAL A 217 8.41 16.07 7.43
CA VAL A 217 9.78 16.48 7.13
C VAL A 217 10.02 17.85 7.75
N ASP A 218 10.72 17.89 8.88
CA ASP A 218 11.11 19.17 9.47
C ASP A 218 12.24 19.80 8.61
N PRO A 219 12.18 21.10 8.28
CA PRO A 219 13.25 21.78 7.54
C PRO A 219 14.65 21.66 8.17
N ASN A 220 14.73 21.40 9.47
CA ASN A 220 15.96 21.22 10.24
C ASN A 220 16.33 19.74 10.48
N ASP A 221 15.63 18.78 9.88
CA ASP A 221 16.05 17.38 9.89
C ASP A 221 17.41 17.20 9.17
N CYS A 222 18.23 16.28 9.68
CA CYS A 222 19.48 15.94 9.02
C CYS A 222 19.19 15.20 7.71
N PRO A 223 19.85 15.57 6.59
CA PRO A 223 19.75 14.81 5.34
C PRO A 223 20.17 13.37 5.53
N ARG A 224 19.44 12.44 4.90
CA ARG A 224 19.60 10.99 5.03
C ARG A 224 21.06 10.52 5.05
N ASP A 225 21.84 10.93 4.05
CA ASP A 225 23.21 10.44 3.82
C ASP A 225 24.30 11.34 4.43
N MET A 226 23.92 12.32 5.26
CA MET A 226 24.87 13.17 5.94
C MET A 226 25.70 12.36 6.95
N LYS A 227 27.01 12.57 7.00
CA LYS A 227 27.84 11.94 8.04
C LYS A 227 27.56 12.56 9.41
N LYS A 228 27.61 11.75 10.46
CA LYS A 228 27.35 12.18 11.84
C LYS A 228 28.14 13.41 12.28
N ASP A 229 29.44 13.45 11.98
CA ASP A 229 30.29 14.58 12.34
C ASP A 229 29.82 15.89 11.67
N GLN A 230 29.39 15.81 10.41
CA GLN A 230 28.84 16.95 9.67
C GLN A 230 27.47 17.37 10.21
N ALA A 231 26.63 16.41 10.59
CA ALA A 231 25.32 16.67 11.18
C ALA A 231 25.45 17.39 12.53
N ILE A 232 26.40 17.01 13.37
CA ILE A 232 26.70 17.67 14.66
C ILE A 232 27.17 19.11 14.43
N ILE A 233 28.04 19.34 13.43
CA ILE A 233 28.49 20.69 13.06
C ILE A 233 27.32 21.54 12.55
N ARG A 234 26.46 20.95 11.71
CA ARG A 234 25.26 21.59 11.16
C ARG A 234 24.18 21.85 12.23
N LYS A 235 24.21 21.13 13.35
CA LYS A 235 23.22 21.20 14.45
C LYS A 235 21.79 20.93 13.97
N CYS A 236 21.61 19.97 13.07
CA CYS A 236 20.28 19.50 12.68
C CYS A 236 19.62 18.68 13.81
N ASN A 237 18.28 18.64 13.84
CA ASN A 237 17.48 18.18 14.99
C ASN A 237 17.87 16.78 15.49
N ASN A 238 18.04 15.83 14.57
CA ASN A 238 18.30 14.43 14.86
C ASN A 238 19.79 14.03 14.71
N ALA A 239 20.73 15.00 14.72
CA ALA A 239 22.15 14.77 14.45
C ALA A 239 22.80 13.66 15.28
N LEU A 240 22.38 13.52 16.55
CA LEU A 240 22.92 12.53 17.46
C LEU A 240 22.34 11.11 17.28
N TYR A 241 21.27 10.98 16.49
CA TYR A 241 20.44 9.78 16.39
C TYR A 241 20.32 9.22 14.95
N PRO A 242 21.44 8.88 14.28
CA PRO A 242 21.37 8.10 13.06
C PRO A 242 20.95 6.65 13.35
N ASP A 243 20.53 5.92 12.31
CA ASP A 243 20.30 4.49 12.38
C ASP A 243 21.60 3.68 12.53
N LEU A 244 21.48 2.35 12.60
CA LEU A 244 22.61 1.42 12.72
C LEU A 244 23.64 1.55 11.57
N TYR A 245 23.21 2.03 10.41
CA TYR A 245 24.01 2.17 9.21
C TYR A 245 24.50 3.61 8.98
N GLY A 246 24.23 4.53 9.92
CA GLY A 246 24.67 5.91 9.86
C GLY A 246 23.77 6.82 9.01
N HIS A 247 22.56 6.40 8.67
CA HIS A 247 21.60 7.23 7.93
C HIS A 247 20.60 7.92 8.85
N TYR A 248 20.13 9.08 8.44
CA TYR A 248 19.08 9.82 9.12
C TYR A 248 17.69 9.46 8.59
N ARG A 249 16.69 9.76 9.44
CA ARG A 249 15.29 9.50 9.20
C ARG A 249 14.78 10.11 7.88
N GLU A 250 13.99 9.34 7.16
CA GLU A 250 13.11 9.84 6.09
C GLU A 250 11.65 9.59 6.48
N ALA A 251 10.83 10.64 6.46
CA ALA A 251 9.47 10.59 7.00
C ALA A 251 8.60 9.51 6.34
N LYS A 252 8.67 9.40 5.01
CA LYS A 252 7.89 8.45 4.21
C LYS A 252 8.10 6.99 4.63
N PHE A 253 9.32 6.59 5.01
CA PHE A 253 9.61 5.23 5.45
C PHE A 253 9.17 4.96 6.90
N THR A 254 9.06 5.99 7.72
CA THR A 254 8.63 5.83 9.13
C THR A 254 7.12 5.77 9.29
N GLN A 255 6.35 6.39 8.40
CA GLN A 255 4.90 6.51 8.53
C GLN A 255 4.20 5.14 8.63
N THR A 256 4.54 4.19 7.75
CA THR A 256 3.90 2.87 7.72
C THR A 256 3.97 2.16 9.08
N LYS A 257 5.13 2.24 9.74
CA LYS A 257 5.33 1.63 11.07
C LYS A 257 4.53 2.36 12.16
N HIS A 258 4.53 3.70 12.14
CA HIS A 258 3.75 4.49 13.09
C HIS A 258 2.25 4.22 12.95
N HIS A 259 1.75 4.22 11.71
CA HIS A 259 0.36 3.90 11.40
C HIS A 259 0.00 2.49 11.87
N TRP A 260 0.85 1.49 11.60
CA TRP A 260 0.59 0.11 11.99
C TRP A 260 0.45 -0.04 13.51
N TRP A 261 1.35 0.57 14.27
CA TRP A 261 1.29 0.51 15.73
C TRP A 261 0.12 1.30 16.30
N TRP A 262 -0.14 2.50 15.79
CA TRP A 262 -1.26 3.32 16.23
C TRP A 262 -2.59 2.61 16.00
N LYS A 263 -2.82 2.04 14.81
CA LYS A 263 -4.11 1.41 14.48
C LYS A 263 -4.36 0.17 15.31
N ALA A 264 -3.32 -0.61 15.62
CA ALA A 264 -3.45 -1.78 16.49
C ALA A 264 -3.93 -1.34 17.89
N ASN A 265 -3.29 -0.34 18.49
CA ASN A 265 -3.71 0.19 19.79
C ASN A 265 -5.12 0.80 19.75
N ARG A 266 -5.45 1.54 18.67
CA ARG A 266 -6.78 2.11 18.49
C ARG A 266 -7.85 1.01 18.49
N VAL A 267 -7.65 -0.06 17.71
CA VAL A 267 -8.60 -1.17 17.57
C VAL A 267 -8.72 -2.00 18.84
N PHE A 268 -7.61 -2.31 19.53
CA PHE A 268 -7.65 -3.19 20.71
C PHE A 268 -8.06 -2.49 22.01
N ASP A 269 -7.79 -1.19 22.17
CA ASP A 269 -7.94 -0.50 23.46
C ASP A 269 -8.93 0.67 23.43
N GLN A 270 -9.07 1.36 22.29
CA GLN A 270 -9.70 2.68 22.28
C GLN A 270 -11.01 2.78 21.48
N LEU A 271 -11.33 1.78 20.64
CA LEU A 271 -12.60 1.76 19.91
C LEU A 271 -13.73 1.22 20.79
N ASP A 272 -14.85 1.93 20.83
CA ASP A 272 -15.97 1.58 21.70
C ASP A 272 -16.65 0.27 21.24
N VAL A 273 -16.77 0.08 19.92
CA VAL A 273 -17.38 -1.11 19.30
C VAL A 273 -16.58 -2.39 19.57
N THR A 274 -15.28 -2.30 19.86
CA THR A 274 -14.39 -3.46 20.06
C THR A 274 -14.05 -3.73 21.53
N ARG A 275 -14.53 -2.92 22.47
CA ARG A 275 -14.14 -2.94 23.89
C ARG A 275 -14.28 -4.29 24.61
N TYR A 276 -15.25 -5.11 24.22
CA TYR A 276 -15.51 -6.44 24.81
C TYR A 276 -15.39 -7.58 23.79
N HIS A 277 -14.72 -7.29 22.68
CA HIS A 277 -14.51 -8.28 21.62
C HIS A 277 -13.54 -9.36 22.08
N THR A 278 -13.88 -10.61 21.78
CA THR A 278 -13.10 -11.80 22.16
C THR A 278 -12.71 -12.67 20.96
N GLY A 279 -13.22 -12.34 19.77
CA GLY A 279 -12.96 -13.05 18.54
C GLY A 279 -11.60 -12.68 17.92
N LEU A 280 -11.44 -13.01 16.65
CA LEU A 280 -10.21 -12.72 15.92
C LEU A 280 -10.21 -11.31 15.32
N VAL A 281 -9.03 -10.70 15.31
CA VAL A 281 -8.74 -9.47 14.57
C VAL A 281 -7.75 -9.81 13.46
N LEU A 282 -8.22 -9.75 12.22
CA LEU A 282 -7.43 -10.02 11.02
C LEU A 282 -6.89 -8.70 10.45
N PHE A 283 -5.56 -8.58 10.35
CA PHE A 283 -4.92 -7.41 9.73
C PHE A 283 -4.62 -7.67 8.25
N LEU A 284 -5.08 -6.77 7.38
CA LEU A 284 -4.83 -6.77 5.94
C LEU A 284 -4.28 -5.40 5.49
N GLU A 285 -3.78 -5.35 4.26
CA GLU A 285 -3.34 -4.14 3.56
C GLU A 285 -4.22 -3.91 2.34
N GLU A 286 -4.29 -2.68 1.84
CA GLU A 286 -5.13 -2.27 0.70
C GLU A 286 -4.88 -3.05 -0.61
N ASP A 287 -3.72 -3.71 -0.75
CA ASP A 287 -3.32 -4.51 -1.90
C ASP A 287 -3.37 -6.02 -1.68
N HIS A 288 -3.97 -6.47 -0.58
CA HIS A 288 -4.36 -7.86 -0.43
C HIS A 288 -5.60 -8.20 -1.27
N TYR A 289 -5.77 -9.50 -1.51
CA TYR A 289 -6.95 -10.08 -2.12
C TYR A 289 -7.30 -11.35 -1.34
N VAL A 290 -8.56 -11.54 -0.97
CA VAL A 290 -8.99 -12.70 -0.17
C VAL A 290 -9.69 -13.75 -1.03
N ALA A 291 -9.52 -15.03 -0.67
CA ALA A 291 -10.29 -16.12 -1.27
C ALA A 291 -11.75 -16.10 -0.76
N GLU A 292 -12.71 -16.61 -1.53
CA GLU A 292 -14.14 -16.56 -1.17
C GLU A 292 -14.48 -17.29 0.15
N ASP A 293 -13.67 -18.29 0.54
CA ASP A 293 -13.85 -19.13 1.71
C ASP A 293 -12.93 -18.77 2.89
N PHE A 294 -12.23 -17.63 2.84
CA PHE A 294 -11.18 -17.32 3.81
C PHE A 294 -11.69 -17.24 5.26
N LEU A 295 -12.92 -16.76 5.49
CA LEU A 295 -13.53 -16.69 6.83
C LEU A 295 -13.83 -18.09 7.37
N TYR A 296 -14.32 -18.99 6.52
CA TYR A 296 -14.56 -20.38 6.88
C TYR A 296 -13.26 -21.10 7.24
N LEU A 297 -12.21 -20.90 6.44
CA LEU A 297 -10.88 -21.46 6.74
C LEU A 297 -10.32 -20.89 8.05
N LEU A 298 -10.46 -19.58 8.30
CA LEU A 298 -10.00 -18.94 9.53
C LEU A 298 -10.70 -19.52 10.77
N GLU A 299 -12.01 -19.73 10.71
CA GLU A 299 -12.79 -20.36 11.78
C GLU A 299 -12.35 -21.80 12.05
N MET A 300 -12.12 -22.59 10.99
CA MET A 300 -11.58 -23.94 11.13
C MET A 300 -10.18 -23.95 11.75
N MET A 301 -9.31 -23.01 11.35
CA MET A 301 -7.97 -22.87 11.93
C MET A 301 -8.05 -22.54 13.43
N GLN A 302 -8.91 -21.60 13.81
CA GLN A 302 -9.08 -21.17 15.19
C GLN A 302 -9.65 -22.27 16.08
N THR A 303 -10.65 -23.01 15.61
CA THR A 303 -11.23 -24.13 16.36
C THR A 303 -10.26 -25.30 16.50
N SER A 304 -9.37 -25.48 15.52
CA SER A 304 -8.40 -26.57 15.53
C SER A 304 -7.11 -26.25 16.29
N VAL A 305 -6.74 -24.98 16.44
CA VAL A 305 -5.44 -24.54 16.99
C VAL A 305 -5.17 -25.13 18.38
N GLY A 306 -6.17 -25.14 19.26
CA GLY A 306 -6.02 -25.64 20.64
C GLY A 306 -5.67 -27.13 20.72
N SER A 307 -6.05 -27.91 19.71
CA SER A 307 -5.76 -29.36 19.66
C SER A 307 -4.53 -29.70 18.81
N LEU A 308 -4.33 -29.00 17.69
CA LEU A 308 -3.27 -29.31 16.72
C LEU A 308 -1.97 -28.53 16.99
N CYS A 309 -2.07 -27.33 17.58
CA CYS A 309 -0.92 -26.49 17.87
C CYS A 309 -1.17 -25.60 19.11
N PRO A 310 -1.12 -26.16 20.33
CA PRO A 310 -1.30 -25.39 21.56
C PRO A 310 -0.32 -24.22 21.74
N GLN A 311 0.83 -24.27 21.05
CA GLN A 311 1.86 -23.23 21.05
C GLN A 311 1.69 -22.17 19.94
N CYS A 312 0.65 -22.24 19.11
CA CYS A 312 0.43 -21.28 18.04
C CYS A 312 -0.37 -20.08 18.55
N ASP A 313 0.26 -18.90 18.54
CA ASP A 313 -0.38 -17.65 19.02
C ASP A 313 -1.02 -16.83 17.89
N ILE A 314 -0.51 -16.95 16.66
CA ILE A 314 -0.92 -16.14 15.51
C ILE A 314 -1.25 -17.05 14.34
N LEU A 315 -2.36 -16.78 13.67
CA LEU A 315 -2.79 -17.45 12.45
C LEU A 315 -2.47 -16.59 11.23
N SER A 316 -2.04 -17.24 10.14
CA SER A 316 -1.85 -16.60 8.84
C SER A 316 -2.70 -17.30 7.79
N LEU A 317 -3.36 -16.52 6.94
CA LEU A 317 -4.18 -17.03 5.84
C LEU A 317 -3.37 -17.47 4.61
N GLY A 318 -2.07 -17.18 4.58
CA GLY A 318 -1.24 -17.57 3.44
C GLY A 318 0.22 -17.20 3.57
N THR A 319 1.01 -17.70 2.62
CA THR A 319 2.43 -17.38 2.46
C THR A 319 2.73 -17.20 0.97
N TYR A 320 3.65 -16.31 0.63
CA TYR A 320 4.09 -16.15 -0.75
C TYR A 320 4.88 -17.38 -1.23
N LEU A 321 4.27 -18.18 -2.12
CA LEU A 321 4.94 -19.31 -2.76
C LEU A 321 5.84 -18.79 -3.88
N LYS A 322 7.14 -19.10 -3.81
CA LYS A 322 8.10 -18.75 -4.87
C LYS A 322 7.88 -19.55 -6.17
N THR A 323 7.19 -20.68 -6.09
CA THR A 323 6.88 -21.58 -7.22
C THR A 323 5.52 -22.22 -7.02
N PHE A 324 4.59 -22.00 -7.94
CA PHE A 324 3.33 -22.72 -8.00
C PHE A 324 3.55 -24.07 -8.68
N ASN A 325 3.43 -25.17 -7.93
CA ASN A 325 3.47 -26.51 -8.51
C ASN A 325 2.03 -26.99 -8.77
N TYR A 326 1.51 -26.67 -9.96
CA TYR A 326 0.15 -27.00 -10.39
C TYR A 326 -0.12 -28.52 -10.47
N TYR A 327 0.91 -29.36 -10.54
CA TYR A 327 0.77 -30.80 -10.79
C TYR A 327 0.12 -31.61 -9.66
N THR A 328 -0.02 -31.05 -8.46
CA THR A 328 -0.62 -31.76 -7.31
C THR A 328 -2.16 -31.74 -7.30
N TYR A 329 -2.81 -30.88 -8.08
CA TYR A 329 -4.28 -30.73 -8.07
C TYR A 329 -5.02 -31.50 -9.17
N ASN A 330 -4.32 -32.06 -10.17
CA ASN A 330 -4.93 -32.94 -11.20
C ASN A 330 -4.94 -34.42 -10.83
N SER A 331 -4.57 -34.76 -9.60
CA SER A 331 -4.58 -36.11 -9.07
C SER A 331 -5.60 -36.22 -7.95
N LYS A 332 -6.90 -36.21 -8.29
CA LYS A 332 -7.94 -36.91 -7.53
C LYS A 332 -9.20 -37.07 -8.36
#